data_AF-A0A800AKH9-F1
#
_entry.id   AF-A0A800AKH9-F1
#
_cell.length_a   1.000
_cell.length_b   1.000
_cell.length_c   1.000
_cell.angle_alpha   90.00
_cell.angle_beta   90.00
_cell.angle_gamma   90.00
#
_symmetry.space_group_name_H-M   'P 1'
#
loop_
_entity.id
_entity.type
_entity.pdbx_description
1 polymer ?
#
loop_
_entity_poly.entity_id
_entity_poly.type
_entity_poly.pdbx_seq_one_letter_code
_entity_poly.pdbx_strand_id
1 'polypeptide(L)'
;MLYMVGHGSELATFELNKNESVTSIDLVKWFDENFSEETKMLIVIDACYSGSFITDPTYSISSKNRIIVTSTRDDEKNWWIFNHFSFGFWQSIQQGENVLQAFIKGSDKVWFFHSWLDDNGDAEGHPSESLDDDGSLAVTMKIGEPSVPAVESEPLTSATLSSPGELRVYDSKERITGLVNGNIKEEIPNSIYIEESKTVVIFPSIDTYRYEVVGTEEGTYGLKVNSVKDGETTTFTATDIPTSPNSVHQYTVDWDALSKSEGKEGVAVKMDSDGDGTFEETVNTGATFTPERPWDVNSDGEINISDLVLVGKHFGETGGDIVGDVNEDGVVDIIDLILIESHFGE
;
A
#
# COMPACT_ATOMS: atom_id res chain seq x y z
N MET A 1 -25.20 -4.58 13.38
CA MET A 1 -23.91 -4.72 12.68
C MET A 1 -22.90 -3.90 13.44
N LEU A 2 -21.73 -4.47 13.72
CA LEU A 2 -20.57 -3.79 14.28
C LEU A 2 -19.45 -3.88 13.23
N TYR A 3 -18.82 -2.76 12.91
CA TYR A 3 -17.67 -2.72 12.02
C TYR A 3 -16.56 -1.91 12.68
N MET A 4 -15.39 -2.53 12.81
CA MET A 4 -14.23 -1.97 13.50
C MET A 4 -13.03 -1.99 12.54
N VAL A 5 -12.35 -0.86 12.40
CA VAL A 5 -11.18 -0.70 11.52
C VAL A 5 -10.12 0.09 12.26
N GLY A 6 -8.92 -0.46 12.37
CA GLY A 6 -7.84 0.20 13.08
C GLY A 6 -6.75 -0.75 13.52
N HIS A 7 -6.15 -0.45 14.66
CA HIS A 7 -5.05 -1.24 15.21
C HIS A 7 -5.56 -2.26 16.21
N GLY A 8 -5.14 -3.51 16.01
CA GLY A 8 -5.33 -4.58 16.97
C GLY A 8 -3.99 -5.05 17.51
N SER A 9 -4.04 -5.66 18.69
CA SER A 9 -2.89 -6.35 19.27
C SER A 9 -3.26 -7.79 19.58
N GLU A 10 -2.24 -8.59 19.90
CA GLU A 10 -2.44 -9.89 20.54
C GLU A 10 -3.39 -9.76 21.74
N LEU A 11 -4.06 -10.86 22.09
CA LEU A 11 -5.02 -10.93 23.20
C LEU A 11 -6.30 -10.10 22.97
N ALA A 12 -6.87 -10.19 21.77
CA ALA A 12 -8.22 -9.70 21.44
C ALA A 12 -8.48 -8.26 21.90
N THR A 13 -7.54 -7.37 21.58
CA THR A 13 -7.58 -5.96 21.95
C THR A 13 -7.54 -5.08 20.71
N PHE A 14 -8.36 -4.04 20.69
CA PHE A 14 -8.48 -3.09 19.60
C PHE A 14 -8.33 -1.66 20.13
N GLU A 15 -7.46 -0.87 19.51
CA GLU A 15 -7.16 0.51 19.91
C GLU A 15 -8.22 1.47 19.36
N LEU A 16 -8.90 2.20 20.24
CA LEU A 16 -9.86 3.26 19.87
C LEU A 16 -9.14 4.60 19.66
N ASN A 17 -8.12 4.87 20.49
CA ASN A 17 -7.23 6.02 20.40
C ASN A 17 -5.97 5.76 21.25
N LYS A 18 -5.04 6.72 21.30
CA LYS A 18 -3.76 6.61 22.04
C LYS A 18 -3.89 6.25 23.53
N ASN A 19 -5.06 6.44 24.15
CA ASN A 19 -5.28 6.23 25.57
C ASN A 19 -6.40 5.21 25.88
N GLU A 20 -7.03 4.64 24.86
CA GLU A 20 -8.24 3.84 25.02
C GLU A 20 -8.26 2.66 24.07
N SER A 21 -8.58 1.49 24.61
CA SER A 21 -8.75 0.25 23.86
C SER A 21 -10.00 -0.48 24.32
N VAL A 22 -10.51 -1.35 23.46
CA VAL A 22 -11.62 -2.26 23.73
C VAL A 22 -11.13 -3.70 23.60
N THR A 23 -11.48 -4.53 24.57
CA THR A 23 -11.16 -5.97 24.55
C THR A 23 -12.37 -6.80 24.13
N SER A 24 -12.14 -8.07 23.77
CA SER A 24 -13.22 -9.05 23.61
C SER A 24 -14.13 -9.14 24.83
N ILE A 25 -13.57 -9.08 26.04
CA ILE A 25 -14.31 -9.06 27.31
C ILE A 25 -15.27 -7.87 27.37
N ASP A 26 -14.80 -6.69 26.99
CA ASP A 26 -15.62 -5.47 27.01
C ASP A 26 -16.73 -5.55 25.96
N LEU A 27 -16.45 -6.10 24.78
CA LEU A 27 -17.46 -6.33 23.74
C LEU A 27 -18.51 -7.34 24.19
N VAL A 28 -18.13 -8.49 24.76
CA VAL A 28 -19.09 -9.49 25.28
C VAL A 28 -19.99 -8.87 26.33
N LYS A 29 -19.43 -8.15 27.32
CA LYS A 29 -20.23 -7.44 28.33
C LYS A 29 -21.19 -6.46 27.69
N TRP A 30 -20.71 -5.66 26.74
CA TRP A 30 -21.55 -4.70 26.03
C TRP A 30 -22.69 -5.41 25.27
N PHE A 31 -22.41 -6.54 24.61
CA PHE A 31 -23.42 -7.32 23.93
C PHE A 31 -24.50 -7.83 24.89
N ASP A 32 -24.08 -8.42 26.01
CA ASP A 32 -24.97 -9.02 27.01
C ASP A 32 -25.83 -7.97 27.73
N GLU A 33 -25.28 -6.77 27.96
CA GLU A 33 -25.99 -5.67 28.62
C GLU A 33 -27.00 -4.96 27.71
N ASN A 34 -26.78 -4.96 26.39
CA ASN A 34 -27.53 -4.12 25.47
C ASN A 34 -28.41 -4.88 24.47
N PHE A 35 -28.20 -6.19 24.31
CA PHE A 35 -28.91 -7.00 23.32
C PHE A 35 -29.36 -8.33 23.92
N SER A 36 -30.48 -8.87 23.44
CA SER A 36 -30.90 -10.23 23.81
C SER A 36 -30.00 -11.27 23.15
N GLU A 37 -29.87 -12.46 23.77
CA GLU A 37 -29.13 -13.62 23.21
C GLU A 37 -29.62 -14.06 21.82
N GLU A 38 -30.86 -13.73 21.45
CA GLU A 38 -31.43 -14.03 20.13
C GLU A 38 -31.09 -12.99 19.05
N THR A 39 -30.44 -11.89 19.42
CA THR A 39 -30.16 -10.77 18.50
C THR A 39 -29.12 -11.20 17.49
N LYS A 40 -29.49 -11.31 16.22
CA LYS A 40 -28.52 -11.61 15.16
C LYS A 40 -27.55 -10.46 14.96
N MET A 41 -26.25 -10.74 14.94
CA MET A 41 -25.22 -9.74 14.73
C MET A 41 -24.27 -10.15 13.61
N LEU A 42 -23.90 -9.17 12.79
CA LEU A 42 -22.72 -9.24 11.95
C LEU A 42 -21.65 -8.36 12.61
N ILE A 43 -20.47 -8.93 12.82
CA ILE A 43 -19.31 -8.27 13.40
C ILE A 43 -18.18 -8.40 12.37
N VAL A 44 -17.65 -7.28 11.92
CA VAL A 44 -16.52 -7.23 10.99
C VAL A 44 -15.38 -6.46 11.66
N ILE A 45 -14.22 -7.09 11.81
CA ILE A 45 -13.04 -6.51 12.48
C ILE A 45 -11.88 -6.52 11.48
N ASP A 46 -11.52 -5.33 10.98
CA ASP A 46 -10.36 -5.15 10.13
C ASP A 46 -9.21 -4.52 10.93
N ALA A 47 -8.35 -5.38 11.47
CA ALA A 47 -7.22 -5.02 12.33
C ALA A 47 -6.21 -6.17 12.44
N CYS A 48 -4.98 -5.86 12.85
CA CYS A 48 -3.98 -6.87 13.23
C CYS A 48 -4.54 -7.82 14.30
N TYR A 49 -4.21 -9.11 14.23
CA TYR A 49 -4.63 -10.13 15.18
C TYR A 49 -6.15 -10.20 15.41
N SER A 50 -6.96 -9.73 14.45
CA SER A 50 -8.41 -9.63 14.61
C SER A 50 -9.06 -11.00 14.84
N GLY A 51 -8.49 -12.08 14.31
CA GLY A 51 -8.91 -13.46 14.60
C GLY A 51 -8.86 -13.83 16.08
N SER A 52 -8.05 -13.15 16.90
CA SER A 52 -7.98 -13.42 18.35
C SER A 52 -9.29 -13.08 19.07
N PHE A 53 -10.16 -12.25 18.50
CA PHE A 53 -11.51 -12.04 19.03
C PHE A 53 -12.41 -13.29 18.89
N ILE A 54 -12.14 -14.14 17.90
CA ILE A 54 -12.80 -15.44 17.74
C ILE A 54 -12.18 -16.46 18.71
N THR A 55 -10.85 -16.53 18.78
CA THR A 55 -10.15 -17.62 19.47
C THR A 55 -9.75 -17.33 20.93
N ASP A 56 -10.08 -16.15 21.48
CA ASP A 56 -9.73 -15.79 22.86
C ASP A 56 -10.23 -16.87 23.85
N PRO A 57 -9.33 -17.57 24.57
CA PRO A 57 -9.71 -18.70 25.41
C PRO A 57 -10.39 -18.27 26.72
N THR A 58 -10.36 -16.98 27.04
CA THR A 58 -10.96 -16.40 28.24
C THR A 58 -12.35 -15.88 27.95
N TYR A 59 -12.50 -15.10 26.87
CA TYR A 59 -13.76 -14.48 26.44
C TYR A 59 -13.81 -14.29 24.92
N SER A 60 -14.09 -15.36 24.19
CA SER A 60 -14.42 -15.26 22.77
C SER A 60 -15.72 -14.47 22.56
N ILE A 61 -15.78 -13.66 21.49
CA ILE A 61 -17.04 -13.06 21.03
C ILE A 61 -17.88 -14.02 20.17
N SER A 62 -17.40 -15.22 19.90
CA SER A 62 -18.10 -16.28 19.15
C SER A 62 -19.44 -16.64 19.80
N SER A 63 -20.49 -16.77 18.98
CA SER A 63 -21.80 -17.24 19.42
C SER A 63 -22.70 -17.60 18.23
N LYS A 64 -23.65 -18.50 18.45
CA LYS A 64 -24.56 -19.03 17.40
C LYS A 64 -25.43 -18.00 16.68
N ASN A 65 -25.57 -16.81 17.27
CA ASN A 65 -26.32 -15.68 16.71
C ASN A 65 -25.42 -14.63 16.05
N ARG A 66 -24.11 -14.88 15.92
CA ARG A 66 -23.12 -13.93 15.41
C ARG A 66 -22.44 -14.51 14.18
N ILE A 67 -22.32 -13.69 13.14
CA ILE A 67 -21.40 -13.90 12.03
C ILE A 67 -20.22 -12.97 12.30
N ILE A 68 -19.03 -13.52 12.46
CA ILE A 68 -17.81 -12.81 12.81
C ILE A 68 -16.83 -12.95 11.65
N VAL A 69 -16.37 -11.81 11.14
CA VAL A 69 -15.48 -11.72 10.01
C VAL A 69 -14.26 -10.92 10.45
N THR A 70 -13.06 -11.50 10.33
CA THR A 70 -11.81 -10.87 10.73
C THR A 70 -10.87 -10.77 9.53
N SER A 71 -10.18 -9.63 9.38
CA SER A 71 -9.26 -9.45 8.24
C SER A 71 -7.97 -10.26 8.36
N THR A 72 -7.63 -10.74 9.56
CA THR A 72 -6.47 -11.60 9.82
C THR A 72 -6.84 -12.78 10.72
N ARG A 73 -5.92 -13.75 10.82
CA ARG A 73 -5.88 -14.76 11.88
C ARG A 73 -5.58 -14.14 13.24
N ASP A 74 -5.54 -14.99 14.27
CA ASP A 74 -5.20 -14.62 15.64
C ASP A 74 -3.69 -14.47 15.90
N ASP A 75 -2.83 -14.96 15.00
CA ASP A 75 -1.37 -14.90 15.09
C ASP A 75 -0.70 -14.01 14.03
N GLU A 76 -1.48 -13.37 13.17
CA GLU A 76 -0.99 -12.56 12.05
C GLU A 76 -1.06 -11.04 12.33
N LYS A 77 0.08 -10.35 12.16
CA LYS A 77 0.14 -8.88 12.14
C LYS A 77 -0.25 -8.34 10.77
N ASN A 78 -1.25 -7.48 10.69
CA ASN A 78 -1.53 -6.71 9.48
C ASN A 78 -0.58 -5.50 9.38
N TRP A 79 0.58 -5.65 8.73
CA TRP A 79 1.56 -4.55 8.56
C TRP A 79 1.20 -3.54 7.47
N TRP A 80 0.07 -3.72 6.77
CA TRP A 80 -0.27 -2.93 5.59
C TRP A 80 -1.67 -2.33 5.73
N ILE A 81 -1.74 -1.00 5.85
CA ILE A 81 -3.01 -0.28 6.12
C ILE A 81 -3.81 -0.01 4.83
N PHE A 82 -3.47 -0.67 3.72
CA PHE A 82 -4.47 -0.88 2.68
C PHE A 82 -5.32 -2.07 3.08
N ASN A 83 -6.51 -1.76 3.60
CA ASN A 83 -7.57 -2.71 3.92
C ASN A 83 -8.07 -3.42 2.65
N HIS A 84 -7.23 -4.25 2.01
CA HIS A 84 -7.59 -5.09 0.87
C HIS A 84 -8.83 -5.92 1.21
N PHE A 85 -8.87 -6.40 2.46
CA PHE A 85 -10.04 -7.09 3.01
C PHE A 85 -11.28 -6.20 2.99
N SER A 86 -11.32 -5.09 3.75
CA SER A 86 -12.51 -4.23 3.80
C SER A 86 -12.90 -3.70 2.42
N PHE A 87 -11.95 -3.37 1.56
CA PHE A 87 -12.25 -2.90 0.20
C PHE A 87 -12.98 -3.98 -0.60
N GLY A 88 -12.43 -5.19 -0.68
CA GLY A 88 -13.07 -6.31 -1.38
C GLY A 88 -14.41 -6.70 -0.77
N PHE A 89 -14.48 -6.72 0.57
CA PHE A 89 -15.69 -7.05 1.33
C PHE A 89 -16.82 -6.05 1.06
N TRP A 90 -16.58 -4.75 1.23
CA TRP A 90 -17.63 -3.76 1.03
C TRP A 90 -18.00 -3.58 -0.44
N GLN A 91 -17.04 -3.73 -1.36
CA GLN A 91 -17.33 -3.74 -2.80
C GLN A 91 -18.31 -4.87 -3.15
N SER A 92 -18.12 -6.07 -2.60
CA SER A 92 -19.02 -7.20 -2.77
C SER A 92 -20.42 -6.91 -2.23
N ILE A 93 -20.52 -6.38 -1.00
CA ILE A 93 -21.80 -6.00 -0.40
C ILE A 93 -22.52 -4.95 -1.24
N GLN A 94 -21.82 -3.93 -1.75
CA GLN A 94 -22.41 -2.91 -2.63
C GLN A 94 -22.95 -3.49 -3.95
N GLN A 95 -22.41 -4.62 -4.41
CA GLN A 95 -22.90 -5.35 -5.59
C GLN A 95 -24.11 -6.25 -5.27
N GLY A 96 -24.62 -6.24 -4.03
CA GLY A 96 -25.79 -7.00 -3.59
C GLY A 96 -25.51 -8.47 -3.28
N GLU A 97 -24.23 -8.82 -3.10
CA GLU A 97 -23.78 -10.14 -2.69
C GLU A 97 -24.01 -10.38 -1.18
N ASN A 98 -23.97 -11.64 -0.77
CA ASN A 98 -24.11 -12.01 0.64
C ASN A 98 -22.78 -11.89 1.40
N VAL A 99 -22.83 -11.99 2.73
CA VAL A 99 -21.65 -11.86 3.60
C VAL A 99 -20.58 -12.91 3.27
N LEU A 100 -20.96 -14.13 2.88
CA LEU A 100 -19.99 -15.16 2.50
C LEU A 100 -19.20 -14.78 1.24
N GLN A 101 -19.90 -14.31 0.20
CA GLN A 101 -19.26 -13.83 -1.03
C GLN A 101 -18.36 -12.62 -0.76
N ALA A 102 -18.80 -11.73 0.14
CA ALA A 102 -18.01 -10.58 0.56
C ALA A 102 -16.75 -10.98 1.32
N PHE A 103 -16.85 -11.96 2.21
CA PHE A 103 -15.69 -12.54 2.89
C PHE A 103 -14.69 -13.10 1.86
N ILE A 104 -15.13 -13.95 0.93
CA ILE A 104 -14.27 -14.54 -0.10
C ILE A 104 -13.58 -13.44 -0.94
N LYS A 105 -14.34 -12.45 -1.44
CA LYS A 105 -13.77 -11.35 -2.23
C LYS A 105 -12.82 -10.44 -1.43
N GLY A 106 -13.09 -10.26 -0.14
CA GLY A 106 -12.18 -9.57 0.77
C GLY A 106 -10.87 -10.33 0.89
N SER A 107 -10.92 -11.64 1.06
CA SER A 107 -9.76 -12.53 1.22
C SER A 107 -8.93 -12.68 -0.07
N ASP A 108 -9.56 -12.79 -1.25
CA ASP A 108 -8.88 -12.98 -2.55
C ASP A 108 -7.89 -11.86 -2.90
N LYS A 109 -8.06 -10.66 -2.32
CA LYS A 109 -7.18 -9.51 -2.57
C LYS A 109 -5.97 -9.44 -1.63
N VAL A 110 -5.80 -10.41 -0.72
CA VAL A 110 -4.79 -10.37 0.35
C VAL A 110 -3.76 -11.49 0.14
N TRP A 111 -2.65 -11.19 -0.53
CA TRP A 111 -1.64 -12.19 -0.91
C TRP A 111 -0.79 -12.73 0.26
N PHE A 112 -0.93 -12.17 1.47
CA PHE A 112 -0.04 -12.44 2.62
C PHE A 112 -0.74 -12.57 3.98
N PHE A 113 -2.06 -12.34 4.07
CA PHE A 113 -2.81 -12.47 5.32
C PHE A 113 -4.05 -13.32 5.08
N HIS A 114 -4.42 -14.10 6.09
CA HIS A 114 -5.53 -15.02 6.00
C HIS A 114 -6.65 -14.53 6.90
N SER A 115 -7.70 -14.01 6.28
CA SER A 115 -8.93 -13.62 6.97
C SER A 115 -9.68 -14.85 7.50
N TRP A 116 -10.43 -14.70 8.58
CA TRP A 116 -11.25 -15.77 9.15
C TRP A 116 -12.74 -15.40 9.21
N LEU A 117 -13.57 -16.43 9.11
CA LEU A 117 -15.00 -16.41 9.32
C LEU A 117 -15.32 -17.38 10.47
N ASP A 118 -16.17 -16.97 11.40
CA ASP A 118 -16.88 -17.84 12.35
C ASP A 118 -18.35 -17.45 12.30
N ASP A 119 -19.22 -18.39 11.94
CA ASP A 119 -20.66 -18.17 11.95
C ASP A 119 -21.46 -19.26 12.63
N ASN A 120 -20.78 -20.16 13.33
CA ASN A 120 -21.40 -21.31 13.96
C ASN A 120 -21.37 -21.23 15.50
N GLY A 121 -20.50 -20.38 16.07
CA GLY A 121 -20.40 -20.16 17.51
C GLY A 121 -19.49 -21.13 18.28
N ASP A 122 -18.55 -21.80 17.62
CA ASP A 122 -17.61 -22.78 18.20
C ASP A 122 -16.27 -22.17 18.66
N ALA A 123 -16.07 -20.87 18.39
CA ALA A 123 -14.83 -20.14 18.63
C ALA A 123 -13.63 -20.63 17.79
N GLU A 124 -13.89 -21.25 16.64
CA GLU A 124 -12.91 -21.60 15.63
C GLU A 124 -13.14 -20.75 14.36
N GLY A 125 -12.09 -20.12 13.84
CA GLY A 125 -12.18 -19.29 12.65
C GLY A 125 -11.62 -20.00 11.43
N HIS A 126 -12.35 -19.98 10.31
CA HIS A 126 -11.95 -20.67 9.08
C HIS A 126 -11.67 -19.71 7.91
N PRO A 127 -10.63 -19.98 7.09
CA PRO A 127 -10.28 -19.15 5.96
C PRO A 127 -11.16 -19.42 4.72
N SER A 128 -11.16 -18.51 3.76
CA SER A 128 -11.99 -18.58 2.54
C SER A 128 -11.77 -19.84 1.68
N GLU A 129 -10.56 -20.39 1.71
CA GLU A 129 -10.17 -21.58 0.96
C GLU A 129 -10.59 -22.90 1.63
N SER A 130 -10.91 -22.87 2.94
CA SER A 130 -11.34 -24.04 3.72
C SER A 130 -12.24 -23.58 4.86
N LEU A 131 -13.53 -23.45 4.57
CA LEU A 131 -14.54 -22.98 5.52
C LEU A 131 -14.99 -24.03 6.53
N ASP A 132 -14.68 -25.31 6.30
CA ASP A 132 -15.14 -26.44 7.11
C ASP A 132 -16.64 -26.38 7.46
N ASP A 133 -17.01 -26.08 8.71
CA ASP A 133 -18.41 -25.96 9.17
C ASP A 133 -18.95 -24.51 9.25
N ASP A 134 -18.14 -23.51 8.87
CA ASP A 134 -18.55 -22.12 8.73
C ASP A 134 -19.14 -21.79 7.35
N GLY A 135 -19.85 -20.66 7.30
CA GLY A 135 -20.40 -20.05 6.09
C GLY A 135 -21.90 -20.31 5.88
N SER A 136 -22.50 -21.18 6.69
CA SER A 136 -23.91 -21.56 6.57
C SER A 136 -24.85 -20.40 6.92
N LEU A 137 -24.50 -19.54 7.88
CA LEU A 137 -25.27 -18.32 8.18
C LEU A 137 -24.87 -17.18 7.24
N ALA A 138 -23.58 -17.00 6.99
CA ALA A 138 -23.03 -15.92 6.17
C ALA A 138 -23.57 -15.90 4.74
N VAL A 139 -23.79 -17.07 4.13
CA VAL A 139 -24.37 -17.17 2.78
C VAL A 139 -25.82 -16.69 2.71
N THR A 140 -26.54 -16.71 3.83
CA THR A 140 -27.95 -16.29 3.91
C THR A 140 -28.11 -14.81 4.22
N MET A 141 -27.07 -14.15 4.71
CA MET A 141 -27.13 -12.75 5.13
C MET A 141 -26.76 -11.82 3.97
N LYS A 142 -27.70 -10.96 3.59
CA LYS A 142 -27.46 -9.81 2.72
C LYS A 142 -27.56 -8.52 3.53
N ILE A 143 -26.70 -7.55 3.22
CA ILE A 143 -26.70 -6.24 3.87
C ILE A 143 -27.24 -5.22 2.86
N GLY A 144 -28.26 -4.46 3.27
CA GLY A 144 -28.92 -3.46 2.41
C GLY A 144 -30.01 -4.04 1.48
N GLU A 145 -30.71 -3.16 0.78
CA GLU A 145 -31.66 -3.55 -0.27
C GLU A 145 -30.99 -3.48 -1.65
N PRO A 146 -31.14 -4.51 -2.52
CA PRO A 146 -30.56 -4.55 -3.87
C PRO A 146 -31.21 -3.56 -4.85
N SER A 147 -32.08 -2.66 -4.37
CA SER A 147 -32.87 -1.72 -5.18
C SER A 147 -32.24 -0.33 -5.31
N VAL A 148 -31.13 -0.06 -4.62
CA VAL A 148 -30.29 1.11 -4.89
C VAL A 148 -29.29 0.69 -5.96
N PRO A 149 -29.22 1.36 -7.14
CA PRO A 149 -28.13 1.11 -8.08
C PRO A 149 -26.82 1.21 -7.30
N ALA A 150 -25.91 0.24 -7.52
CA ALA A 150 -24.60 0.22 -6.89
C ALA A 150 -24.05 1.65 -6.90
N VAL A 151 -23.87 2.22 -5.71
CA VAL A 151 -23.22 3.52 -5.57
C VAL A 151 -21.89 3.36 -6.30
N GLU A 152 -21.63 4.20 -7.31
CA GLU A 152 -20.35 4.17 -8.02
C GLU A 152 -19.26 4.19 -6.95
N SER A 153 -18.33 3.21 -7.00
CA SER A 153 -17.27 3.14 -6.01
C SER A 153 -16.47 4.42 -6.12
N GLU A 154 -16.54 5.25 -5.09
CA GLU A 154 -15.79 6.49 -5.03
C GLU A 154 -14.30 6.19 -5.26
N PRO A 155 -13.62 6.95 -6.13
CA PRO A 155 -12.24 6.65 -6.47
C PRO A 155 -11.34 6.84 -5.24
N LEU A 156 -10.29 6.06 -5.15
CA LEU A 156 -9.29 6.14 -4.08
C LEU A 156 -7.92 6.29 -4.73
N THR A 157 -7.08 7.15 -4.18
CA THR A 157 -5.66 7.12 -4.50
C THR A 157 -4.83 6.96 -3.25
N SER A 158 -3.71 6.31 -3.41
CA SER A 158 -2.78 6.08 -2.34
C SER A 158 -1.34 6.10 -2.80
N ALA A 159 -0.45 6.64 -1.99
CA ALA A 159 0.97 6.75 -2.29
C ALA A 159 1.77 6.32 -1.07
N THR A 160 2.70 5.39 -1.25
CA THR A 160 3.54 4.83 -0.19
C THR A 160 5.00 5.05 -0.55
N LEU A 161 5.77 5.59 0.40
CA LEU A 161 7.20 5.85 0.25
C LEU A 161 8.03 4.80 1.02
N SER A 162 8.95 4.16 0.32
CA SER A 162 10.05 3.38 0.88
C SER A 162 11.26 4.29 1.03
N SER A 163 11.46 4.84 2.23
CA SER A 163 12.47 5.85 2.59
C SER A 163 13.94 5.48 2.30
N PRO A 164 14.87 6.46 2.25
CA PRO A 164 14.82 7.81 2.83
C PRO A 164 13.93 8.83 2.09
N GLY A 165 13.45 9.86 2.80
CA GLY A 165 12.65 10.95 2.24
C GLY A 165 11.31 11.22 2.94
N GLU A 166 10.71 12.35 2.59
CA GLU A 166 9.36 12.78 2.97
C GLU A 166 8.42 12.73 1.76
N LEU A 167 7.26 12.08 1.90
CA LEU A 167 6.21 12.08 0.88
C LEU A 167 5.27 13.26 1.07
N ARG A 168 5.05 14.03 0.01
CA ARG A 168 4.12 15.17 -0.03
C ARG A 168 3.21 15.03 -1.24
N VAL A 169 1.90 15.01 -1.02
CA VAL A 169 0.91 14.97 -2.10
C VAL A 169 0.17 16.29 -2.14
N TYR A 170 0.07 16.87 -3.34
CA TYR A 170 -0.59 18.14 -3.59
C TYR A 170 -1.81 17.92 -4.48
N ASP A 171 -2.90 18.60 -4.16
CA ASP A 171 -4.06 18.69 -5.05
C ASP A 171 -3.98 19.90 -6.01
N SER A 172 -4.98 20.08 -6.87
CA SER A 172 -5.04 21.20 -7.82
C SER A 172 -5.08 22.60 -7.18
N LYS A 173 -5.29 22.69 -5.87
CA LYS A 173 -5.34 23.93 -5.09
C LYS A 173 -4.09 24.13 -4.24
N GLU A 174 -3.05 23.32 -4.44
CA GLU A 174 -1.79 23.34 -3.68
C GLU A 174 -1.97 23.06 -2.18
N ARG A 175 -3.04 22.34 -1.80
CA ARG A 175 -3.17 21.81 -0.43
C ARG A 175 -2.35 20.54 -0.31
N ILE A 176 -1.75 20.31 0.85
CA ILE A 176 -0.78 19.23 1.07
C ILE A 176 -1.32 18.17 2.01
N THR A 177 -1.13 16.91 1.64
CA THR A 177 -1.19 15.79 2.60
C THR A 177 0.11 15.00 2.55
N GLY A 178 0.74 14.77 3.72
CA GLY A 178 2.05 14.13 3.81
C GLY A 178 2.90 14.64 4.97
N LEU A 179 4.22 14.52 4.84
CA LEU A 179 5.18 14.99 5.82
C LEU A 179 5.95 16.21 5.28
N VAL A 180 5.99 17.29 6.06
CA VAL A 180 6.71 18.53 5.72
C VAL A 180 7.60 18.93 6.88
N ASN A 181 8.91 18.79 6.71
CA ASN A 181 9.91 19.09 7.73
C ASN A 181 9.63 18.36 9.05
N GLY A 182 9.34 17.05 8.95
CA GLY A 182 9.00 16.18 10.07
C GLY A 182 7.61 16.40 10.68
N ASN A 183 6.79 17.30 10.11
CA ASN A 183 5.44 17.57 10.62
C ASN A 183 4.38 17.04 9.66
N ILE A 184 3.40 16.32 10.20
CA ILE A 184 2.25 15.83 9.44
C ILE A 184 1.38 17.01 8.99
N LYS A 185 1.02 17.01 7.71
CA LYS A 185 0.11 17.95 7.06
C LYS A 185 -1.02 17.15 6.40
N GLU A 186 -2.26 17.59 6.58
CA GLU A 186 -3.47 16.94 6.05
C GLU A 186 -4.49 18.01 5.62
N GLU A 187 -4.09 18.85 4.66
CA GLU A 187 -4.87 20.00 4.19
C GLU A 187 -5.82 19.62 3.04
N ILE A 188 -5.54 18.52 2.31
CA ILE A 188 -6.45 17.98 1.31
C ILE A 188 -7.68 17.38 2.03
N PRO A 189 -8.92 17.74 1.69
CA PRO A 189 -10.12 17.18 2.31
C PRO A 189 -10.19 15.67 2.14
N ASN A 190 -10.62 14.99 3.20
CA ASN A 190 -10.78 13.54 3.22
C ASN A 190 -9.50 12.81 2.79
N SER A 191 -8.39 13.22 3.38
CA SER A 191 -7.10 12.58 3.22
C SER A 191 -6.44 12.36 4.58
N ILE A 192 -5.51 11.43 4.64
CA ILE A 192 -4.75 11.08 5.84
C ILE A 192 -3.31 10.72 5.46
N TYR A 193 -2.36 11.05 6.34
CA TYR A 193 -1.00 10.54 6.29
C TYR A 193 -0.76 9.55 7.43
N ILE A 194 -0.30 8.36 7.08
CA ILE A 194 -0.05 7.25 8.00
C ILE A 194 1.46 7.15 8.20
N GLU A 195 1.93 7.52 9.40
CA GLU A 195 3.36 7.67 9.70
C GLU A 195 4.12 6.34 9.66
N GLU A 196 3.53 5.27 10.19
CA GLU A 196 4.15 3.95 10.32
C GLU A 196 4.52 3.34 8.96
N SER A 197 3.67 3.59 7.96
CA SER A 197 3.82 3.07 6.60
C SER A 197 4.20 4.15 5.58
N LYS A 198 4.42 5.40 6.03
CA LYS A 198 4.75 6.56 5.19
C LYS A 198 3.84 6.69 3.97
N THR A 199 2.55 6.59 4.24
CA THR A 199 1.53 6.45 3.22
C THR A 199 0.53 7.60 3.26
N VAL A 200 0.26 8.21 2.11
CA VAL A 200 -0.84 9.15 1.92
C VAL A 200 -2.02 8.40 1.32
N VAL A 201 -3.21 8.63 1.87
CA VAL A 201 -4.49 8.10 1.33
C VAL A 201 -5.44 9.27 1.10
N ILE A 202 -6.09 9.31 -0.07
CA ILE A 202 -7.05 10.36 -0.43
C ILE A 202 -8.33 9.71 -0.96
N PHE A 203 -9.47 10.04 -0.35
CA PHE A 203 -10.76 9.44 -0.66
C PHE A 203 -11.93 10.41 -0.42
N PRO A 204 -12.74 10.78 -1.43
CA PRO A 204 -12.67 10.34 -2.81
C PRO A 204 -11.57 11.06 -3.60
N SER A 205 -10.82 10.34 -4.44
CA SER A 205 -9.74 10.88 -5.26
C SER A 205 -10.27 11.45 -6.60
N ILE A 206 -10.97 12.58 -6.52
CA ILE A 206 -11.67 13.22 -7.66
C ILE A 206 -10.92 14.41 -8.27
N ASP A 207 -9.69 14.66 -7.83
CA ASP A 207 -8.82 15.74 -8.30
C ASP A 207 -7.59 15.16 -9.02
N THR A 208 -6.78 16.03 -9.61
CA THR A 208 -5.42 15.70 -10.04
C THR A 208 -4.45 15.85 -8.89
N TYR A 209 -3.51 14.92 -8.76
CA TYR A 209 -2.52 14.91 -7.70
C TYR A 209 -1.11 14.97 -8.25
N ARG A 210 -0.27 15.74 -7.58
CA ARG A 210 1.17 15.79 -7.76
C ARG A 210 1.83 15.20 -6.53
N TYR A 211 2.75 14.28 -6.73
CA TYR A 211 3.49 13.63 -5.64
C TYR A 211 4.90 14.18 -5.64
N GLU A 212 5.42 14.54 -4.47
CA GLU A 212 6.80 14.95 -4.27
C GLU A 212 7.44 14.05 -3.22
N VAL A 213 8.66 13.60 -3.51
CA VAL A 213 9.54 12.97 -2.54
C VAL A 213 10.68 13.95 -2.30
N VAL A 214 10.84 14.36 -1.04
CA VAL A 214 11.93 15.25 -0.62
C VAL A 214 12.94 14.45 0.17
N GLY A 215 14.16 14.36 -0.33
CA GLY A 215 15.24 13.58 0.26
C GLY A 215 15.64 14.07 1.64
N THR A 216 15.90 13.13 2.54
CA THR A 216 16.31 13.43 3.93
C THR A 216 17.71 12.94 4.25
N GLU A 217 18.19 11.93 3.54
CA GLU A 217 19.47 11.24 3.72
C GLU A 217 19.95 10.76 2.35
N GLU A 218 21.26 10.51 2.22
CA GLU A 218 21.80 9.83 1.04
C GLU A 218 21.26 8.39 0.95
N GLY A 219 20.92 7.95 -0.25
CA GLY A 219 20.53 6.57 -0.53
C GLY A 219 19.54 6.48 -1.68
N THR A 220 18.68 5.45 -1.63
CA THR A 220 17.66 5.22 -2.66
C THR A 220 16.30 5.06 -2.03
N TYR A 221 15.27 5.61 -2.68
CA TYR A 221 13.89 5.40 -2.26
C TYR A 221 13.09 4.65 -3.32
N GLY A 222 11.96 4.11 -2.88
CA GLY A 222 10.90 3.60 -3.75
C GLY A 222 9.59 4.36 -3.52
N LEU A 223 8.81 4.59 -4.58
CA LEU A 223 7.48 5.20 -4.49
C LEU A 223 6.46 4.29 -5.18
N LYS A 224 5.42 3.89 -4.45
CA LYS A 224 4.30 3.13 -5.03
C LYS A 224 3.04 3.98 -4.96
N VAL A 225 2.42 4.24 -6.11
CA VAL A 225 1.16 4.99 -6.19
C VAL A 225 0.08 4.10 -6.79
N ASN A 226 -1.05 3.97 -6.11
CA ASN A 226 -2.21 3.22 -6.57
C ASN A 226 -3.37 4.18 -6.85
N SER A 227 -4.09 3.94 -7.95
CA SER A 227 -5.40 4.52 -8.23
C SER A 227 -6.41 3.40 -8.34
N VAL A 228 -7.50 3.52 -7.59
CA VAL A 228 -8.61 2.58 -7.60
C VAL A 228 -9.84 3.31 -8.10
N LYS A 229 -10.39 2.83 -9.22
CA LYS A 229 -11.59 3.38 -9.85
C LYS A 229 -12.43 2.24 -10.39
N ASP A 230 -13.73 2.27 -10.13
CA ASP A 230 -14.68 1.23 -10.56
C ASP A 230 -14.27 -0.19 -10.12
N GLY A 231 -13.53 -0.30 -9.01
CA GLY A 231 -13.02 -1.57 -8.48
C GLY A 231 -11.73 -2.11 -9.11
N GLU A 232 -11.23 -1.44 -10.15
CA GLU A 232 -9.97 -1.74 -10.82
C GLU A 232 -8.84 -0.93 -10.21
N THR A 233 -7.68 -1.56 -10.02
CA THR A 233 -6.48 -0.93 -9.48
C THR A 233 -5.45 -0.74 -10.59
N THR A 234 -4.99 0.49 -10.79
CA THR A 234 -3.83 0.81 -11.60
C THR A 234 -2.70 1.28 -10.69
N THR A 235 -1.48 0.79 -10.92
CA THR A 235 -0.32 1.06 -10.05
C THR A 235 0.82 1.65 -10.86
N PHE A 236 1.45 2.70 -10.30
CA PHE A 236 2.77 3.17 -10.69
C PHE A 236 3.78 2.79 -9.60
N THR A 237 4.97 2.36 -9.99
CA THR A 237 6.07 2.03 -9.07
C THR A 237 7.38 2.66 -9.53
N ALA A 238 8.00 3.46 -8.67
CA ALA A 238 9.38 3.91 -8.81
C ALA A 238 10.26 3.12 -7.84
N THR A 239 11.41 2.63 -8.29
CA THR A 239 12.36 1.83 -7.48
C THR A 239 13.78 2.31 -7.68
N ASP A 240 14.58 2.20 -6.62
CA ASP A 240 16.01 2.53 -6.61
C ASP A 240 16.32 3.96 -7.07
N ILE A 241 15.41 4.90 -6.74
CA ILE A 241 15.55 6.30 -7.11
C ILE A 241 16.58 6.95 -6.17
N PRO A 242 17.73 7.43 -6.67
CA PRO A 242 18.72 8.11 -5.84
C PRO A 242 18.13 9.32 -5.15
N THR A 243 18.56 9.61 -3.93
CA THR A 243 18.14 10.81 -3.20
C THR A 243 19.22 11.25 -2.24
N SER A 244 19.26 12.55 -2.00
CA SER A 244 20.17 13.22 -1.09
C SER A 244 19.37 14.23 -0.26
N PRO A 245 19.90 14.75 0.86
CA PRO A 245 19.20 15.75 1.65
C PRO A 245 18.79 16.97 0.80
N ASN A 246 17.49 17.27 0.80
CA ASN A 246 16.85 18.35 0.03
C ASN A 246 16.65 18.09 -1.47
N SER A 247 17.06 16.94 -2.02
CA SER A 247 16.67 16.61 -3.40
C SER A 247 15.13 16.53 -3.50
N VAL A 248 14.56 16.98 -4.62
CA VAL A 248 13.10 17.00 -4.82
C VAL A 248 12.75 16.28 -6.11
N HIS A 249 12.04 15.16 -5.96
CA HIS A 249 11.53 14.40 -7.10
C HIS A 249 10.02 14.54 -7.18
N GLN A 250 9.53 14.98 -8.34
CA GLN A 250 8.14 15.28 -8.57
C GLN A 250 7.52 14.32 -9.59
N TYR A 251 6.35 13.78 -9.28
CA TYR A 251 5.61 12.84 -10.09
C TYR A 251 4.22 13.35 -10.41
N THR A 252 3.81 13.20 -11.66
CA THR A 252 2.40 13.34 -12.09
C THR A 252 2.01 12.12 -12.89
N VAL A 253 0.82 11.57 -12.60
CA VAL A 253 0.34 10.33 -13.22
C VAL A 253 -0.96 10.60 -13.98
N ASP A 254 -0.97 10.28 -15.27
CA ASP A 254 -2.15 10.17 -16.12
C ASP A 254 -2.65 8.71 -16.07
N TRP A 255 -3.61 8.46 -15.18
CA TRP A 255 -4.21 7.13 -14.98
C TRP A 255 -4.97 6.63 -16.21
N ASP A 256 -5.51 7.52 -17.04
CA ASP A 256 -6.22 7.15 -18.27
C ASP A 256 -5.24 6.74 -19.37
N ALA A 257 -4.01 7.27 -19.37
CA ALA A 257 -2.92 6.80 -20.22
C ALA A 257 -2.35 5.47 -19.70
N LEU A 258 -2.12 5.36 -18.40
CA LEU A 258 -1.48 4.21 -17.76
C LEU A 258 -2.36 2.93 -17.78
N SER A 259 -3.68 3.08 -17.69
CA SER A 259 -4.63 1.96 -17.70
C SER A 259 -4.87 1.33 -19.08
N LYS A 260 -4.36 1.93 -20.17
CA LYS A 260 -4.50 1.38 -21.52
C LYS A 260 -3.42 0.32 -21.78
N SER A 261 -3.82 -0.79 -22.41
CA SER A 261 -3.06 -2.04 -22.61
C SER A 261 -1.73 -1.95 -23.37
N GLU A 262 -1.25 -0.75 -23.71
CA GLU A 262 0.05 -0.52 -24.35
C GLU A 262 1.07 0.11 -23.39
N GLY A 263 0.72 0.40 -22.13
CA GLY A 263 1.67 0.93 -21.13
C GLY A 263 2.38 2.19 -21.61
N LYS A 264 1.64 3.09 -22.27
CA LYS A 264 2.20 4.36 -22.79
C LYS A 264 2.80 5.16 -21.65
N GLU A 265 3.76 6.01 -22.00
CA GLU A 265 4.28 7.06 -21.11
C GLU A 265 3.10 7.84 -20.50
N GLY A 266 2.77 7.49 -19.26
CA GLY A 266 1.64 8.03 -18.50
C GLY A 266 2.09 8.70 -17.22
N VAL A 267 3.39 8.66 -16.92
CA VAL A 267 3.97 9.26 -15.73
C VAL A 267 5.07 10.21 -16.18
N ALA A 268 5.04 11.44 -15.69
CA ALA A 268 6.16 12.37 -15.82
C ALA A 268 6.86 12.48 -14.47
N VAL A 269 8.17 12.30 -14.49
CA VAL A 269 9.07 12.42 -13.34
C VAL A 269 10.00 13.61 -13.59
N LYS A 270 10.09 14.53 -12.63
CA LYS A 270 11.08 15.61 -12.65
C LYS A 270 11.99 15.48 -11.45
N MET A 271 13.29 15.65 -11.65
CA MET A 271 14.29 15.48 -10.60
C MET A 271 15.09 16.77 -10.42
N ASP A 272 15.04 17.29 -9.20
CA ASP A 272 15.90 18.33 -8.63
C ASP A 272 16.88 17.59 -7.72
N SER A 273 17.99 17.12 -8.27
CA SER A 273 18.90 16.19 -7.58
C SER A 273 19.83 16.91 -6.60
N ASP A 274 20.11 18.20 -6.85
CA ASP A 274 20.98 19.02 -6.01
C ASP A 274 20.23 19.91 -4.99
N GLY A 275 18.90 19.93 -5.06
CA GLY A 275 18.04 20.67 -4.15
C GLY A 275 18.09 22.19 -4.34
N ASP A 276 18.50 22.68 -5.51
CA ASP A 276 18.63 24.11 -5.79
C ASP A 276 17.30 24.77 -6.19
N GLY A 277 16.25 23.98 -6.40
CA GLY A 277 14.92 24.41 -6.81
C GLY A 277 14.70 24.43 -8.33
N THR A 278 15.71 24.03 -9.11
CA THR A 278 15.64 23.76 -10.55
C THR A 278 15.51 22.26 -10.77
N PHE A 279 14.82 21.85 -11.84
CA PHE A 279 14.79 20.44 -12.22
C PHE A 279 15.81 20.21 -13.33
N GLU A 280 16.79 19.35 -13.10
CA GLU A 280 17.85 19.01 -14.06
C GLU A 280 17.33 18.01 -15.10
N GLU A 281 16.47 17.09 -14.66
CA GLU A 281 16.00 15.99 -15.47
C GLU A 281 14.47 15.93 -15.51
N THR A 282 13.94 15.52 -16.67
CA THR A 282 12.54 15.17 -16.83
C THR A 282 12.43 13.91 -17.67
N VAL A 283 11.83 12.86 -17.10
CA VAL A 283 11.62 11.56 -17.73
C VAL A 283 10.14 11.29 -17.86
N ASN A 284 9.72 10.81 -19.03
CA ASN A 284 8.38 10.24 -19.21
C ASN A 284 8.48 8.73 -19.20
N THR A 285 7.64 8.08 -18.41
CA THR A 285 7.71 6.63 -18.16
C THR A 285 6.32 6.00 -18.05
N GLY A 286 6.28 4.68 -18.11
CA GLY A 286 5.08 3.85 -17.95
C GLY A 286 4.79 3.53 -16.48
N ALA A 287 4.29 2.31 -16.23
CA ALA A 287 3.85 1.89 -14.90
C ALA A 287 5.02 1.63 -13.92
N THR A 288 6.24 1.54 -14.42
CA THR A 288 7.44 1.29 -13.64
C THR A 288 8.53 2.28 -14.02
N PHE A 289 9.30 2.72 -13.03
CA PHE A 289 10.45 3.61 -13.25
C PHE A 289 11.62 3.21 -12.36
N THR A 290 12.74 2.90 -12.99
CA THR A 290 14.03 2.67 -12.35
C THR A 290 15.07 3.41 -13.19
N PRO A 291 15.81 4.37 -12.61
CA PRO A 291 16.91 5.04 -13.29
C PRO A 291 17.94 4.01 -13.75
N GLU A 292 18.41 4.14 -14.97
CA GLU A 292 19.55 3.34 -15.43
C GLU A 292 20.80 3.78 -14.66
N ARG A 293 21.62 2.81 -14.27
CA ARG A 293 22.92 3.05 -13.64
C ARG A 293 24.01 2.41 -14.49
N PRO A 294 24.39 3.01 -15.63
CA PRO A 294 25.41 2.45 -16.51
C PRO A 294 26.74 2.22 -15.78
N TRP A 295 26.98 2.98 -14.72
CA TRP A 295 28.17 2.94 -13.87
C TRP A 295 28.20 1.77 -12.86
N ASP A 296 27.06 1.15 -12.56
CA ASP A 296 26.98 -0.14 -11.84
C ASP A 296 27.12 -1.28 -12.86
N VAL A 297 28.32 -1.41 -13.39
CA VAL A 297 28.64 -2.30 -14.53
C VAL A 297 28.38 -3.75 -14.18
N ASN A 298 28.49 -4.11 -12.89
CA ASN A 298 28.30 -5.47 -12.43
C ASN A 298 26.87 -5.76 -11.92
N SER A 299 26.05 -4.71 -11.79
CA SER A 299 24.64 -4.74 -11.38
C SER A 299 24.42 -5.34 -10.00
N ASP A 300 25.34 -5.08 -9.06
CA ASP A 300 25.21 -5.49 -7.66
C ASP A 300 24.55 -4.43 -6.77
N GLY A 301 24.25 -3.25 -7.33
CA GLY A 301 23.55 -2.17 -6.66
C GLY A 301 24.46 -1.18 -5.93
N GLU A 302 25.80 -1.36 -5.99
CA GLU A 302 26.77 -0.46 -5.35
C GLU A 302 27.83 -0.01 -6.36
N ILE A 303 27.96 1.30 -6.62
CA ILE A 303 29.00 1.79 -7.53
C ILE A 303 30.34 1.84 -6.80
N ASN A 304 31.18 0.83 -7.00
CA ASN A 304 32.40 0.65 -6.22
C ASN A 304 33.61 0.16 -7.05
N ILE A 305 34.66 -0.29 -6.36
CA ILE A 305 35.91 -0.74 -7.00
C ILE A 305 35.71 -1.97 -7.89
N SER A 306 34.67 -2.75 -7.65
CA SER A 306 34.30 -3.93 -8.45
C SER A 306 33.88 -3.52 -9.85
N ASP A 307 33.16 -2.41 -10.00
CA ASP A 307 32.77 -1.84 -11.31
C ASP A 307 33.98 -1.28 -12.05
N LEU A 308 34.83 -0.52 -11.35
CA LEU A 308 36.10 -0.04 -11.92
C LEU A 308 36.99 -1.20 -12.40
N VAL A 309 37.07 -2.29 -11.62
CA VAL A 309 37.82 -3.49 -12.01
C VAL A 309 37.19 -4.17 -13.22
N LEU A 310 35.85 -4.13 -13.36
CA LEU A 310 35.15 -4.68 -14.50
C LEU A 310 35.44 -3.88 -15.77
N VAL A 311 35.29 -2.55 -15.74
CA VAL A 311 35.70 -1.68 -16.86
C VAL A 311 37.16 -1.85 -17.23
N GLY A 312 38.04 -1.90 -16.22
CA GLY A 312 39.48 -2.11 -16.43
C GLY A 312 39.82 -3.43 -17.15
N LYS A 313 38.97 -4.47 -17.08
CA LYS A 313 39.16 -5.72 -17.84
C LYS A 313 38.84 -5.57 -19.33
N HIS A 314 37.96 -4.64 -19.67
CA HIS A 314 37.53 -4.35 -21.04
C HIS A 314 38.27 -3.15 -21.65
N PHE A 315 39.21 -2.55 -20.93
CA PHE A 315 39.94 -1.36 -21.36
C PHE A 315 40.61 -1.54 -22.74
N GLY A 316 40.28 -0.65 -23.68
CA GLY A 316 40.73 -0.66 -25.06
C GLY A 316 39.90 -1.53 -26.01
N GLU A 317 38.83 -2.16 -25.54
CA GLU A 317 37.84 -2.81 -26.42
C GLU A 317 37.06 -1.75 -27.21
N THR A 318 36.63 -2.11 -28.42
CA THR A 318 35.89 -1.23 -29.34
C THR A 318 34.78 -2.02 -30.04
N GLY A 319 33.64 -1.40 -30.32
CA GLY A 319 32.44 -2.10 -30.77
C GLY A 319 31.16 -1.42 -30.28
N GLY A 320 30.03 -2.14 -30.34
CA GLY A 320 28.80 -1.74 -29.66
C GLY A 320 28.48 -2.77 -28.57
N ASP A 321 27.73 -2.34 -27.56
CA ASP A 321 27.31 -3.16 -26.41
C ASP A 321 28.48 -3.81 -25.66
N ILE A 322 29.55 -3.04 -25.42
CA ILE A 322 30.74 -3.52 -24.69
C ILE A 322 30.51 -3.38 -23.19
N VAL A 323 30.81 -4.42 -22.43
CA VAL A 323 30.78 -4.34 -20.97
C VAL A 323 31.80 -3.30 -20.50
N GLY A 324 31.32 -2.26 -19.84
CA GLY A 324 32.16 -1.19 -19.30
C GLY A 324 32.36 0.04 -20.21
N ASP A 325 31.72 0.07 -21.38
CA ASP A 325 31.50 1.31 -22.15
C ASP A 325 30.27 2.00 -21.57
N VAL A 326 30.47 2.79 -20.51
CA VAL A 326 29.39 3.34 -19.68
C VAL A 326 28.80 4.62 -20.26
N ASN A 327 29.47 5.23 -21.24
CA ASN A 327 28.99 6.39 -21.97
C ASN A 327 28.44 6.08 -23.37
N GLU A 328 28.50 4.81 -23.78
CA GLU A 328 28.06 4.27 -25.07
C GLU A 328 28.73 4.93 -26.30
N ASP A 329 29.99 5.35 -26.18
CA ASP A 329 30.72 5.96 -27.30
C ASP A 329 31.41 4.94 -28.25
N GLY A 330 31.35 3.66 -27.87
CA GLY A 330 31.85 2.53 -28.63
C GLY A 330 33.31 2.17 -28.35
N VAL A 331 33.93 2.78 -27.32
CA VAL A 331 35.30 2.53 -26.88
C VAL A 331 35.37 2.51 -25.36
N VAL A 332 35.90 1.43 -24.78
CA VAL A 332 36.18 1.41 -23.34
C VAL A 332 37.52 2.09 -23.08
N ASP A 333 37.52 3.30 -22.51
CA ASP A 333 38.72 4.05 -22.21
C ASP A 333 38.74 4.69 -20.80
N ILE A 334 39.59 5.71 -20.63
CA ILE A 334 39.76 6.38 -19.33
C ILE A 334 38.53 7.21 -18.97
N ILE A 335 37.73 7.64 -19.94
CA ILE A 335 36.49 8.39 -19.72
C ILE A 335 35.48 7.50 -18.99
N ASP A 336 35.35 6.22 -19.35
CA ASP A 336 34.47 5.27 -18.65
C ASP A 336 34.87 5.09 -17.18
N LEU A 337 36.17 4.96 -16.93
CA LEU A 337 36.70 4.85 -15.57
C LEU A 337 36.44 6.13 -14.76
N ILE A 338 36.61 7.31 -15.37
CA ILE A 338 36.33 8.60 -14.72
C ILE A 338 34.84 8.74 -14.42
N LEU A 339 33.96 8.25 -15.30
CA LEU A 339 32.52 8.28 -15.10
C LEU A 339 32.10 7.43 -13.90
N ILE A 340 32.61 6.20 -13.77
CA ILE A 340 32.38 5.40 -12.56
C ILE A 340 32.94 6.09 -11.31
N GLU A 341 34.15 6.66 -11.39
CA GLU A 341 34.72 7.40 -10.26
C GLU A 341 33.85 8.60 -9.84
N SER A 342 33.18 9.26 -10.79
CA SER A 342 32.30 10.38 -10.51
C SER A 342 31.00 9.99 -9.79
N HIS A 343 30.61 8.71 -9.88
CA HIS A 343 29.45 8.13 -9.22
C HIS A 343 29.83 7.19 -8.05
N PHE A 344 31.10 7.19 -7.63
CA PHE A 344 31.61 6.23 -6.67
C PHE A 344 30.96 6.39 -5.29
N GLY A 345 30.25 5.36 -4.83
CA GLY A 345 29.54 5.33 -3.55
C GLY A 345 28.07 5.78 -3.59
N GLU A 346 27.51 6.06 -4.78
CA GLU A 346 26.06 6.16 -5.01
C GLU A 346 25.37 4.77 -5.03
#